data_AF-A0AA42XPN3-F1
#
_entry.id   AF-A0AA42XPN3-F1
#
_cell.length_a   1.000
_cell.length_b   1.000
_cell.length_c   1.000
_cell.angle_alpha   90.00
_cell.angle_beta   90.00
_cell.angle_gamma   90.00
#
_symmetry.space_group_name_H-M   'P 1'
#
loop_
_entity.id
_entity.type
_entity.pdbx_description
1 polymer ?
#
loop_
_entity_poly.entity_id
_entity_poly.type
_entity_poly.pdbx_seq_one_letter_code
_entity_poly.pdbx_strand_id
1 'polypeptide(L)' 'MKKNLLIIAGVAAVIALLMAMRQRWVFTLLPLVLIGLIPAAVACWKGYADRFGTWWLYGSTLGIVAIIHVTVLPWRRR' A
#
# COMPACT_ATOMS: atom_id res chain seq x y z
N MET A 1 -15.24 11.66 -1.68
CA MET A 1 -15.10 10.25 -1.25
C MET A 1 -15.08 9.26 -2.42
N LYS A 2 -16.02 9.31 -3.37
CA LYS A 2 -16.11 8.35 -4.50
C LYS A 2 -14.78 8.16 -5.26
N LYS A 3 -14.05 9.24 -5.56
CA LYS A 3 -12.77 9.18 -6.27
C LYS A 3 -11.69 8.42 -5.49
N ASN A 4 -11.49 8.73 -4.20
CA ASN A 4 -10.47 8.05 -3.37
C ASN A 4 -10.72 6.54 -3.28
N LEU A 5 -12.00 6.15 -3.26
CA LEU A 5 -12.42 4.75 -3.29
C LEU A 5 -12.02 4.06 -4.59
N LEU A 6 -12.05 4.77 -5.73
CA LEU A 6 -11.56 4.25 -7.02
C LEU A 6 -10.04 4.04 -7.02
N ILE A 7 -9.25 4.94 -6.39
CA ILE A 7 -7.80 4.72 -6.24
C ILE A 7 -7.54 3.47 -5.41
N ILE A 8 -8.19 3.36 -4.25
CA ILE A 8 -7.98 2.24 -3.34
C ILE A 8 -8.37 0.93 -4.04
N ALA A 9 -9.53 0.89 -4.70
CA ALA A 9 -9.97 -0.29 -5.44
C ALA A 9 -9.02 -0.64 -6.60
N GLY A 10 -8.52 0.36 -7.33
CA GLY A 10 -7.56 0.16 -8.41
C GLY A 10 -6.23 -0.42 -7.91
N VAL A 11 -5.65 0.16 -6.86
CA VAL A 11 -4.39 -0.35 -6.28
C VAL A 11 -4.59 -1.75 -5.69
N ALA A 12 -5.71 -2.00 -5.01
CA ALA A 12 -6.04 -3.32 -4.47
C ALA A 12 -6.18 -4.38 -5.57
N ALA A 13 -6.83 -4.04 -6.69
CA ALA A 13 -6.96 -4.93 -7.85
C ALA A 13 -5.60 -5.25 -8.49
N VAL A 14 -4.72 -4.24 -8.62
CA VAL A 14 -3.35 -4.45 -9.13
C VAL A 14 -2.54 -5.34 -8.19
N ILE A 15 -2.60 -5.12 -6.88
CA ILE A 15 -1.92 -5.98 -5.89
C ILE A 15 -2.45 -7.42 -5.96
N ALA A 16 -3.78 -7.60 -6.03
CA ALA A 16 -4.39 -8.92 -6.14
C ALA A 16 -3.99 -9.64 -7.44
N LEU A 17 -3.94 -8.92 -8.56
CA LEU A 17 -3.48 -9.46 -9.84
C LEU A 17 -2.01 -9.87 -9.78
N LEU A 18 -1.16 -9.04 -9.16
CA LEU A 18 0.25 -9.35 -8.95
C LEU A 18 0.46 -10.56 -8.03
N MET A 19 -0.40 -10.74 -7.03
CA MET A 19 -0.38 -11.93 -6.17
C MET A 19 -0.89 -13.19 -6.88
N ALA A 20 -1.84 -13.05 -7.82
CA ALA A 20 -2.35 -14.17 -8.61
C ALA A 20 -1.38 -14.65 -9.71
N MET A 21 -0.56 -13.75 -10.26
CA MET A 21 0.51 -14.09 -11.21
C MET A 21 1.65 -14.82 -10.48
N ARG A 22 1.93 -16.08 -10.86
CA ARG A 22 2.88 -17.01 -10.23
C ARG A 22 4.13 -16.32 -9.65
N GLN A 23 4.21 -16.26 -8.32
CA GLN A 23 5.14 -15.44 -7.54
C GLN A 23 6.59 -15.93 -7.67
N ARG A 24 7.39 -15.30 -8.55
CA ARG A 24 8.86 -15.37 -8.47
C ARG A 24 9.33 -14.44 -7.35
N TRP A 25 10.44 -14.77 -6.69
CA TRP A 25 11.05 -14.01 -5.58
C TRP A 25 11.24 -12.49 -5.84
N VAL A 26 11.30 -12.07 -7.11
CA VAL A 26 11.42 -10.67 -7.52
C VAL A 26 10.12 -9.87 -7.28
N PHE A 27 8.97 -10.53 -7.17
CA PHE A 27 7.67 -9.90 -6.95
C PHE A 27 7.30 -9.69 -5.48
N THR A 28 8.15 -10.11 -4.53
CA THR A 28 7.82 -10.05 -3.09
C THR A 28 7.83 -8.62 -2.54
N LEU A 29 8.62 -7.71 -3.11
CA LEU A 29 8.75 -6.32 -2.64
C LEU A 29 7.86 -5.33 -3.38
N LEU A 30 7.37 -5.69 -4.56
CA LEU A 30 6.53 -4.84 -5.40
C LEU A 30 5.24 -4.37 -4.69
N PRO A 31 4.53 -5.21 -3.90
CA PRO A 31 3.36 -4.78 -3.15
C PRO A 31 3.63 -3.68 -2.11
N LEU A 32 4.81 -3.67 -1.47
CA LEU A 32 5.19 -2.64 -0.49
C LEU A 32 5.38 -1.27 -1.15
N VAL A 33 5.90 -1.24 -2.37
CA VAL A 33 6.09 -0.01 -3.15
C VAL A 33 4.73 0.51 -3.64
N LEU A 34 3.84 -0.40 -4.04
CA LEU A 34 2.53 -0.05 -4.57
C LEU A 34 1.55 0.42 -3.49
N ILE A 35 1.62 -0.11 -2.27
CA ILE A 35 0.71 0.32 -1.19
C ILE A 35 0.93 1.80 -0.81
N GLY A 36 2.17 2.29 -0.94
CA GLY A 36 2.51 3.70 -0.75
C GLY A 36 1.82 4.64 -1.75
N LEU A 37 1.43 4.15 -2.93
CA LEU A 37 0.72 4.96 -3.92
C LEU A 37 -0.67 5.40 -3.44
N ILE A 38 -1.29 4.66 -2.51
CA ILE A 38 -2.62 4.99 -1.99
C ILE A 38 -2.60 6.34 -1.25
N PRO A 39 -1.83 6.53 -0.15
CA PRO A 39 -1.77 7.82 0.52
C PRO A 39 -1.19 8.92 -0.37
N ALA A 40 -0.23 8.60 -1.25
CA ALA A 40 0.36 9.57 -2.17
C ALA A 40 -0.65 10.14 -3.18
N ALA A 41 -1.45 9.28 -3.80
CA ALA A 41 -2.46 9.70 -4.75
C ALA A 41 -3.64 10.41 -4.07
N VAL A 42 -4.02 9.98 -2.86
CA VAL A 42 -5.01 10.71 -2.03
C VAL A 42 -4.50 12.10 -1.65
N ALA A 43 -3.22 12.24 -1.30
CA ALA A 43 -2.61 13.53 -0.97
C ALA A 43 -2.54 14.46 -2.19
N CYS A 44 -2.14 13.95 -3.36
CA CYS A 44 -2.17 14.70 -4.62
C CYS A 44 -3.55 15.31 -4.90
N TRP A 45 -4.61 14.52 -4.77
CA TRP A 45 -5.97 15.00 -4.99
C TRP A 45 -6.49 15.96 -3.93
N LYS A 46 -5.89 15.97 -2.75
CA LYS A 46 -6.16 16.96 -1.71
C LYS A 46 -5.34 18.25 -1.89
N GLY A 47 -4.57 18.38 -2.97
CA GLY A 47 -3.76 19.56 -3.26
C GLY A 47 -2.32 19.48 -2.76
N TYR A 48 -1.89 18.35 -2.18
CA TYR A 48 -0.53 18.14 -1.66
C TYR A 48 0.36 17.41 -2.67
N ALA A 49 0.21 17.72 -3.96
CA ALA A 49 0.95 17.06 -5.03
C ALA A 49 2.46 17.34 -4.97
N ASP A 50 2.84 18.49 -4.42
CA ASP A 50 4.23 18.90 -4.15
C ASP A 50 4.96 17.94 -3.20
N ARG A 51 4.22 17.19 -2.37
CA ARG A 51 4.79 16.23 -1.39
C ARG A 51 4.49 14.78 -1.70
N PHE A 52 4.25 14.45 -2.97
CA PHE A 52 3.93 13.08 -3.39
C PHE A 52 4.91 12.05 -2.82
N GLY A 53 6.22 12.29 -2.94
CA GLY A 53 7.26 11.38 -2.46
C GLY A 53 7.19 11.14 -0.95
N THR A 54 6.89 12.16 -0.15
CA THR A 54 6.76 12.04 1.31
C THR A 54 5.57 11.19 1.70
N TRP A 55 4.41 11.42 1.07
CA TRP A 55 3.20 10.64 1.31
C TRP A 55 3.33 9.19 0.81
N TRP A 56 4.06 8.99 -0.29
CA TRP A 56 4.39 7.68 -0.82
C TRP A 56 5.31 6.89 0.11
N LEU A 57 6.37 7.52 0.60
CA LEU A 57 7.32 6.92 1.54
C LEU A 57 6.60 6.56 2.84
N TYR A 58 5.81 7.49 3.38
CA TYR A 58 4.97 7.27 4.56
C TYR A 58 4.10 6.01 4.41
N GLY A 59 3.37 5.88 3.30
CA GLY A 59 2.53 4.71 3.04
C GLY A 59 3.30 3.41 2.89
N SER A 60 4.46 3.46 2.22
CA SER A 60 5.31 2.30 2.01
C SER A 60 5.90 1.78 3.32
N THR A 61 6.34 2.69 4.22
CA THR A 61 6.85 2.34 5.55
C THR A 61 5.77 1.73 6.44
N LEU A 62 4.53 2.24 6.37
CA LEU A 62 3.40 1.64 7.08
C LEU A 62 3.15 0.19 6.64
N GLY A 63 3.33 -0.12 5.35
CA GLY A 63 3.25 -1.49 4.85
C GLY A 63 4.23 -2.44 5.56
N ILE A 64 5.47 -2.01 5.76
CA ILE A 64 6.50 -2.79 6.49
C ILE A 64 6.09 -3.00 7.94
N VAL A 65 5.66 -1.93 8.63
CA VAL A 65 5.22 -2.00 10.03
C VAL A 65 4.03 -2.95 10.19
N ALA A 66 3.09 -2.92 9.24
CA ALA A 66 1.93 -3.81 9.24
C ALA A 66 2.34 -5.29 9.07
N ILE A 67 3.32 -5.59 8.23
CA ILE A 67 3.84 -6.97 8.08
C ILE A 67 4.38 -7.48 9.42
N ILE A 68 5.17 -6.68 10.13
CA ILE A 68 5.68 -7.06 11.46
C ILE A 68 4.52 -7.32 12.43
N HIS A 69 3.49 -6.46 12.45
CA HIS A 69 2.33 -6.65 13.31
C HIS A 69 1.56 -7.93 13.02
N VAL A 70 1.43 -8.32 11.75
CA VAL A 70 0.68 -9.52 11.35
C VAL A 70 1.50 -10.80 11.53
N THR A 71 2.83 -10.73 11.39
CA THR A 71 3.70 -11.93 11.41
C THR A 71 4.37 -12.19 12.75
N VAL A 72 4.73 -11.14 13.50
CA VAL A 72 5.54 -11.26 14.73
C VAL A 72 4.70 -11.04 15.98
N LEU A 73 3.70 -10.16 15.93
CA LEU A 73 2.88 -9.87 17.11
C LEU A 73 1.88 -11.02 17.34
N PRO A 74 1.91 -11.68 18.51
CA PRO A 74 0.96 -12.74 18.81
C PRO A 74 -0.45 -12.17 19.03
N TRP A 75 -1.45 -12.93 18.60
CA TRP A 75 -2.85 -12.61 18.90
C TRP A 75 -3.08 -12.57 20.41
N ARG A 76 -3.48 -11.41 20.94
CA ARG A 76 -3.95 -11.31 22.32
C ARG A 76 -5.31 -12.01 22.41
N ARG A 77 -5.36 -13.19 23.03
CA ARG A 77 -6.63 -13.80 23.45
C ARG A 77 -7.23 -12.91 24.54
N ARG A 78 -8.37 -12.27 24.26
CA ARG A 78 -9.25 -11.67 25.26
C ARG A 78 -10.52 -12.51 25.32
#